data_AF-A0AAU0N6B6-F1
#
_entry.id   AF-A0AAU0N6B6-F1
#
_cell.length_a   1.000
_cell.length_b   1.000
_cell.length_c   1.000
_cell.angle_alpha   90.00
_cell.angle_beta   90.00
_cell.angle_gamma   90.00
#
_symmetry.space_group_name_H-M   'P 1'
#
loop_
_entity.id
_entity.type
_entity.pdbx_description
1 polymer ?
#
loop_
_entity_poly.entity_id
_entity_poly.type
_entity_poly.pdbx_seq_one_letter_code
_entity_poly.pdbx_strand_id
1 'polypeptide(L)' 'MIYRLLEQKINESATCEEIISTLREMNVLESKNEGYIPTYIRTDLTDQLHETFGFRTDTEIITINKMKKILKSIIKQK' A
#
# COMPACT_ATOMS: atom_id res chain seq x y z
N MET A 1 8.00 12.50 17.12
CA MET A 1 8.87 12.90 15.99
C MET A 1 8.61 12.06 14.74
N ILE A 2 8.46 10.72 14.83
CA ILE A 2 8.29 9.84 13.66
C ILE A 2 6.99 10.10 12.88
N TYR A 3 5.88 10.39 13.55
CA TYR A 3 4.60 10.69 12.90
C TYR A 3 4.68 11.92 11.96
N ARG A 4 5.32 13.01 12.40
CA ARG A 4 5.48 14.21 11.58
C ARG A 4 6.28 13.99 10.29
N LEU A 5 7.22 13.03 10.30
CA LEU A 5 7.99 12.65 9.11
C LEU A 5 7.15 11.86 8.09
N LEU A 6 6.17 11.08 8.56
CA LEU A 6 5.23 10.36 7.70
C LEU A 6 4.25 11.32 7.03
N GLU A 7 3.74 12.30 7.77
CA GLU A 7 2.84 13.34 7.24
C GLU A 7 3.54 14.16 6.16
N GLN A 8 4.81 14.55 6.39
CA GLN A 8 5.60 15.25 5.36
C GLN A 8 5.88 14.39 4.13
N LYS A 9 6.03 13.07 4.28
CA LYS A 9 6.24 12.17 3.14
C LYS A 9 5.00 12.00 2.27
N ILE A 10 3.81 12.06 2.85
CA ILE A 10 2.52 11.96 2.15
C ILE A 10 1.93 13.35 1.90
N ASN A 11 2.81 14.36 1.77
CA ASN A 11 2.44 15.72 1.33
C ASN A 11 1.32 16.38 2.17
N GLU A 12 1.20 16.03 3.45
CA GLU A 12 0.21 16.53 4.42
C GLU A 12 -1.25 16.34 4.02
N SER A 13 -1.55 15.43 3.08
CA SER A 13 -2.92 15.19 2.61
C SER A 13 -3.80 14.41 3.59
N ALA A 14 -3.18 13.67 4.51
CA ALA A 14 -3.87 12.87 5.52
C ALA A 14 -3.08 12.85 6.83
N THR A 15 -3.80 12.71 7.94
CA THR A 15 -3.18 12.57 9.26
C THR A 15 -2.47 11.23 9.40
N CYS A 16 -1.47 11.19 10.29
CA CYS A 16 -0.77 9.94 10.57
C CYS A 16 -1.68 8.78 10.98
N GLU A 17 -2.74 9.06 11.73
CA GLU A 17 -3.71 8.04 12.15
C GLU A 17 -4.50 7.49 10.95
N GLU A 18 -4.92 8.36 10.02
CA GLU A 18 -5.60 7.94 8.79
C GLU A 18 -4.71 7.11 7.89
N ILE A 19 -3.44 7.49 7.75
CA ILE A 19 -2.45 6.73 6.96
C ILE A 19 -2.28 5.33 7.53
N ILE A 20 -2.12 5.21 8.85
CA ILE A 20 -1.94 3.93 9.54
C ILE A 20 -3.21 3.08 9.46
N SER A 21 -4.38 3.68 9.68
CA SER A 21 -5.66 2.99 9.54
C SER A 21 -5.83 2.46 8.12
N THR A 22 -5.59 3.30 7.12
CA THR A 22 -5.71 2.94 5.70
C THR A 22 -4.77 1.79 5.34
N LEU A 23 -3.48 1.88 5.70
CA LEU A 23 -2.53 0.78 5.46
C LEU A 23 -2.95 -0.53 6.14
N ARG A 24 -3.58 -0.44 7.31
CA ARG A 24 -4.12 -1.61 8.03
C ARG A 24 -5.38 -2.17 7.39
N GLU A 25 -6.17 -1.31 6.75
CA GLU A 25 -7.40 -1.69 6.05
C GLU A 25 -7.14 -2.17 4.61
N MET A 26 -5.97 -1.89 4.03
CA MET A 26 -5.51 -2.39 2.73
C MET A 26 -5.25 -3.91 2.74
N ASN A 27 -6.33 -4.66 2.87
CA ASN A 27 -6.33 -6.12 2.89
C ASN A 27 -6.43 -6.70 1.48
N VAL A 28 -5.87 -7.90 1.31
CA VAL A 28 -5.95 -8.66 0.07
C VAL A 28 -6.39 -10.09 0.40
N LEU A 29 -7.26 -10.65 -0.43
CA LEU A 29 -7.66 -12.05 -0.38
C LEU A 29 -6.72 -12.89 -1.24
N GLU A 30 -6.27 -14.01 -0.71
CA GLU A 30 -5.52 -14.99 -1.49
C GLU A 30 -6.49 -15.83 -2.35
N SER A 31 -6.35 -15.74 -3.67
CA SER A 31 -6.98 -16.66 -4.61
C SER A 31 -6.00 -17.81 -4.90
N LYS A 32 -6.42 -19.04 -4.61
CA LYS A 32 -5.60 -20.25 -4.81
C LYS A 32 -5.12 -20.32 -6.26
N ASN A 33 -3.80 -20.27 -6.45
CA ASN A 33 -3.05 -20.31 -7.71
C ASN A 33 -3.16 -19.10 -8.66
N GLU A 34 -4.07 -18.15 -8.45
CA GLU A 34 -4.18 -16.96 -9.32
C GLU A 34 -3.43 -15.74 -8.78
N GLY A 35 -3.39 -15.57 -7.45
CA GLY A 35 -2.74 -14.42 -6.82
C GLY A 35 -3.53 -13.84 -5.67
N TYR A 36 -3.49 -12.51 -5.55
CA TYR A 36 -4.13 -11.76 -4.48
C TYR A 36 -5.13 -10.76 -5.06
N ILE A 37 -6.31 -10.68 -4.47
CA ILE A 37 -7.39 -9.77 -4.88
C ILE A 37 -7.53 -8.70 -3.80
N PRO A 38 -7.37 -7.41 -4.09
CA PRO A 38 -7.58 -6.36 -3.12
C PRO A 38 -9.04 -6.30 -2.66
N THR A 39 -9.28 -6.17 -1.36
CA THR A 39 -10.62 -6.02 -0.77
C THR A 39 -10.89 -4.63 -0.21
N TYR A 40 -9.96 -3.69 -0.41
CA TYR A 40 -10.10 -2.29 -0.04
C TYR A 40 -10.53 -1.45 -1.25
N ILE A 41 -11.03 -0.26 -0.96
CA ILE A 41 -11.47 0.70 -1.98
C ILE A 41 -10.32 1.65 -2.27
N ARG A 42 -10.09 1.94 -3.56
CA ARG A 42 -9.15 2.97 -3.99
C ARG A 42 -9.66 4.35 -3.61
N THR A 43 -8.87 5.08 -2.85
CA THR A 43 -9.07 6.47 -2.44
C THR A 43 -7.88 7.32 -2.84
N ASP A 44 -8.03 8.65 -2.78
CA ASP A 44 -6.94 9.60 -3.03
C ASP A 44 -5.72 9.31 -2.13
N LEU A 45 -5.98 8.93 -0.88
CA LEU A 45 -4.94 8.54 0.07
C LEU A 45 -4.20 7.26 -0.36
N THR A 46 -4.92 6.23 -0.82
CA THR A 46 -4.25 5.01 -1.32
C THR A 46 -3.44 5.27 -2.58
N ASP A 47 -3.89 6.20 -3.43
CA ASP A 47 -3.17 6.58 -4.64
C ASP A 47 -1.87 7.31 -4.31
N GLN A 48 -1.92 8.26 -3.39
CA GLN A 48 -0.72 8.94 -2.91
C GLN A 48 0.25 7.98 -2.22
N LEU A 49 -0.25 7.01 -1.46
CA LEU A 49 0.58 5.93 -0.89
C LEU A 49 1.25 5.12 -2.01
N HIS A 50 0.51 4.78 -3.06
CA HIS A 50 1.06 4.05 -4.20
C HIS A 50 2.15 4.84 -4.94
N GLU A 51 1.95 6.15 -5.16
CA GLU A 51 2.93 7.01 -5.81
C GLU A 51 4.16 7.27 -4.93
N THR A 52 3.95 7.59 -3.65
CA THR A 52 5.02 7.94 -2.70
C THR A 52 5.95 6.76 -2.43
N PHE A 53 5.38 5.56 -2.27
CA PHE A 53 6.15 4.36 -1.93
C PHE A 53 6.46 3.47 -3.13
N GLY A 54 5.90 3.76 -4.30
CA GLY A 54 6.21 3.07 -5.55
C GLY A 54 5.69 1.62 -5.64
N PHE A 55 4.64 1.28 -4.91
CA PHE A 55 3.95 -0.01 -5.03
C PHE A 55 2.53 0.18 -5.53
N ARG A 56 1.97 -0.81 -6.24
CA ARG A 56 0.56 -0.81 -6.67
C ARG A 56 -0.09 -2.14 -6.40
N THR A 57 -1.15 -2.10 -5.61
CA THR A 57 -1.96 -3.26 -5.20
C THR A 57 -3.43 -3.07 -5.57
N ASP A 58 -3.76 -2.05 -6.37
CA ASP A 58 -5.11 -1.65 -6.80
C ASP A 58 -5.58 -2.39 -8.07
N THR A 59 -4.82 -3.39 -8.53
CA THR A 59 -5.17 -4.18 -9.72
C THR A 59 -6.17 -5.28 -9.39
N GLU A 60 -7.00 -5.65 -10.37
CA GLU A 60 -8.02 -6.73 -10.26
C GLU A 60 -7.45 -8.02 -9.67
N ILE A 61 -6.25 -8.43 -10.12
CA ILE A 61 -5.50 -9.56 -9.55
C ILE A 61 -4.00 -9.20 -9.48
N ILE A 62 -3.43 -9.30 -8.29
CA ILE A 62 -1.99 -9.19 -8.03
C ILE A 62 -1.42 -10.61 -8.07
N THR A 63 -0.72 -10.95 -9.16
CA THR A 63 -0.08 -12.28 -9.24
C THR A 63 0.91 -12.54 -8.11
N ILE A 64 1.10 -13.80 -7.73
CA ILE A 64 2.02 -14.22 -6.67
C ILE A 64 3.43 -13.66 -6.91
N ASN A 65 3.89 -13.67 -8.17
CA ASN A 65 5.20 -13.12 -8.55
C ASN A 65 5.27 -11.60 -8.37
N LYS A 66 4.20 -10.86 -8.68
CA LYS A 66 4.13 -9.41 -8.48
C LYS A 66 4.13 -9.08 -6.98
N MET A 67 3.35 -9.81 -6.17
CA MET A 67 3.34 -9.63 -4.72
C MET A 67 4.73 -9.87 -4.10
N LYS A 68 5.43 -10.94 -4.51
CA LYS A 68 6.82 -11.20 -4.09
C LYS A 68 7.77 -10.06 -4.47
N LYS A 69 7.62 -9.46 -5.66
CA LYS A 69 8.42 -8.30 -6.09
C LYS A 69 8.13 -7.05 -5.25
N ILE A 70 6.86 -6.77 -4.97
CA ILE A 70 6.43 -5.64 -4.13
C ILE A 70 7.03 -5.78 -2.72
N LEU A 71 6.85 -6.94 -2.07
CA LEU A 71 7.42 -7.21 -0.75
C LEU A 71 8.95 -7.06 -0.75
N LYS A 72 9.63 -7.58 -1.78
CA LYS A 72 11.08 -7.42 -1.91
C LYS A 72 11.49 -5.95 -2.07
N SER A 73 10.72 -5.16 -2.80
CA SER A 73 10.98 -3.72 -2.98
C SER A 73 10.84 -2.95 -1.66
N ILE A 74 9.81 -3.27 -0.88
CA ILE A 74 9.55 -2.63 0.42
C ILE A 74 10.64 -2.97 1.43
N ILE A 75 11.04 -4.25 1.52
CA ILE A 75 12.07 -4.71 2.46
C ILE A 75 13.48 -4.19 2.09
N LYS A 76 13.73 -3.93 0.80
CA LYS A 76 15.04 -3.52 0.28
C LYS A 76 15.30 -2.00 0.39
N GLN A 77 14.31 -1.17 0.71
CA GLN A 77 14.52 0.26 1.00
C GLN A 77 15.22 0.52 2.36
N LYS A 78 16.18 -0.34 2.75
CA LYS A 78 16.93 -0.24 4.01
C LYS A 78 18.27 0.46 3.80
#